data_AF-A0A9Q0YCR9-F1
#
_entry.id   AF-A0A9Q0YCR9-F1
#
_cell.length_a   1.000
_cell.length_b   1.000
_cell.length_c   1.000
_cell.angle_alpha   90.00
_cell.angle_beta   90.00
_cell.angle_gamma   90.00
#
_symmetry.space_group_name_H-M   'P 1'
#
loop_
_entity.id
_entity.type
_entity.pdbx_description
1 polymer ?
#
loop_
_entity_poly.entity_id
_entity_poly.type
_entity_poly.pdbx_seq_one_letter_code
_entity_poly.pdbx_strand_id
1 'polypeptide(L)'
;MYGPHLDGDGLHARRQHESLLHKLARTRSDIVFLSQCKRLNAVPYGLRIRNPFKSENKRLNLIAEKICCKASQQLRNHAIKNAYSKQSALSYKLRTSEEEIHRHVRDTCTRDNALTALDLSYKRELHNSFKRKLRELDKLISKDTLLNELQFSGHPSLTEKFPKNLTRTSQSKRTSNVMNLSDHTLSKHEEDVLQHSLTFCPSRKLDPVGVCHVLPEFIRRVSLKEYFKDEEQQTARTPTYRPPQKSNWTPSGGRNSFIDKFAMTA
;
A
#
# COMPACT_ATOMS: atom_id res chain seq x y z
N MET A 1 20.29 -24.81 5.33
CA MET A 1 20.39 -24.54 3.88
C MET A 1 21.46 -23.50 3.67
N TYR A 2 22.64 -23.92 3.20
CA TYR A 2 23.71 -23.01 2.81
C TYR A 2 23.36 -22.44 1.43
N GLY A 3 23.30 -21.11 1.32
CA GLY A 3 23.01 -20.44 0.06
C GLY A 3 24.14 -20.63 -0.97
N PRO A 4 23.88 -20.35 -2.25
CA PRO A 4 24.88 -20.51 -3.31
C PRO A 4 26.16 -19.74 -2.99
N HIS A 5 27.31 -20.33 -3.33
CA HIS A 5 28.62 -19.74 -3.14
C HIS A 5 28.73 -18.52 -4.06
N LEU A 6 28.76 -17.32 -3.46
CA LEU A 6 28.90 -16.06 -4.16
C LEU A 6 30.31 -15.53 -3.88
N ASP A 7 30.97 -15.00 -4.91
CA ASP A 7 32.22 -14.26 -4.75
C ASP A 7 32.02 -13.08 -3.77
N GLY A 8 33.10 -12.61 -3.14
CA GLY A 8 33.06 -11.58 -2.09
C GLY A 8 32.24 -10.33 -2.48
N ASP A 9 32.39 -9.89 -3.73
CA ASP A 9 31.67 -8.73 -4.28
C ASP A 9 30.17 -9.01 -4.51
N GLY A 10 29.83 -10.21 -4.99
CA GLY A 10 28.45 -10.65 -5.16
C GLY A 10 27.71 -10.80 -3.83
N LEU A 11 28.41 -11.27 -2.79
CA LEU A 11 27.87 -11.33 -1.43
C LEU A 11 27.65 -9.93 -0.84
N HIS A 12 28.56 -8.99 -1.08
CA HIS A 12 28.42 -7.60 -0.64
C HIS A 12 27.20 -6.94 -1.32
N ALA A 13 27.09 -7.03 -2.65
CA ALA A 13 25.97 -6.49 -3.41
C ALA A 13 24.63 -7.07 -2.92
N ARG A 14 24.58 -8.37 -2.65
CA ARG A 14 23.39 -9.03 -2.08
C ARG A 14 23.01 -8.49 -0.69
N ARG A 15 23.98 -8.31 0.22
CA ARG A 15 23.72 -7.76 1.57
C ARG A 15 23.25 -6.31 1.50
N GLN A 16 23.83 -5.51 0.61
CA GLN A 16 23.39 -4.14 0.36
C GLN A 16 21.95 -4.11 -0.15
N HIS A 17 21.62 -4.98 -1.12
CA HIS A 17 20.26 -5.12 -1.64
C HIS A 17 19.26 -5.52 -0.54
N GLU A 18 19.62 -6.48 0.31
CA GLU A 18 18.79 -6.89 1.45
C GLU A 18 18.54 -5.74 2.43
N SER A 19 19.58 -4.96 2.76
CA SER A 19 19.45 -3.78 3.62
C SER A 19 18.50 -2.73 3.02
N LEU A 20 18.57 -2.51 1.70
CA LEU A 20 17.66 -1.61 0.99
C LEU A 20 16.23 -2.13 1.01
N LEU A 21 16.01 -3.43 0.83
CA LEU A 21 14.69 -4.07 0.94
C LEU A 21 14.11 -3.92 2.35
N HIS A 22 14.90 -4.10 3.41
CA HIS A 22 14.43 -3.88 4.79
C HIS A 22 14.05 -2.42 5.02
N LYS A 23 14.86 -1.46 4.54
CA LYS A 23 14.53 -0.03 4.61
C LYS A 23 13.25 0.30 3.84
N LEU A 24 13.04 -0.33 2.68
CA LEU A 24 11.83 -0.16 1.88
C LEU A 24 10.60 -0.74 2.60
N ALA A 25 10.73 -1.92 3.20
CA ALA A 25 9.66 -2.58 3.95
C ALA A 25 9.17 -1.70 5.10
N ARG A 26 10.10 -1.14 5.88
CA ARG A 26 9.79 -0.20 6.97
C ARG A 26 9.12 1.07 6.44
N THR A 27 9.69 1.69 5.40
CA THR A 27 9.13 2.91 4.79
C THR A 27 7.70 2.70 4.28
N ARG A 28 7.42 1.57 3.61
CA ARG A 28 6.06 1.21 3.16
C ARG A 28 5.11 0.98 4.34
N SER A 29 5.58 0.33 5.40
CA SER A 29 4.78 0.17 6.62
C SER A 29 4.44 1.49 7.30
N ASP A 30 5.38 2.45 7.30
CA ASP A 30 5.17 3.79 7.83
C ASP A 30 4.14 4.57 7.01
N ILE A 31 4.19 4.47 5.67
CA ILE A 31 3.20 5.11 4.78
C ILE A 31 1.79 4.60 5.10
N VAL A 32 1.62 3.28 5.19
CA VAL A 32 0.31 2.67 5.52
C VAL A 32 -0.17 3.11 6.88
N PHE A 33 0.70 3.06 7.89
CA PHE A 33 0.39 3.48 9.25
C PHE A 33 -0.02 4.96 9.33
N LEU A 34 0.80 5.87 8.78
CA LEU A 34 0.51 7.30 8.82
C LEU A 34 -0.73 7.67 8.00
N SER A 35 -0.97 6.99 6.87
CA SER A 35 -2.19 7.15 6.07
C SER A 35 -3.42 6.71 6.85
N GLN A 36 -3.29 5.64 7.64
CA GLN A 36 -4.36 5.17 8.50
C GLN A 36 -4.64 6.15 9.64
N CYS A 37 -3.59 6.66 10.30
CA CYS A 37 -3.72 7.72 11.30
C CYS A 37 -4.37 8.98 10.70
N LYS A 38 -4.06 9.33 9.44
CA LYS A 38 -4.70 10.45 8.74
C LYS A 38 -6.21 10.24 8.58
N ARG A 39 -6.63 9.04 8.18
CA ARG A 39 -8.05 8.67 8.03
C ARG A 39 -8.81 8.74 9.35
N LEU A 40 -8.18 8.27 10.44
CA LEU A 40 -8.78 8.27 11.78
C LEU A 40 -8.66 9.61 12.50
N ASN A 41 -8.13 10.65 11.82
CA ASN A 41 -7.78 11.94 12.41
C ASN A 41 -6.87 11.84 13.67
N ALA A 42 -6.18 10.72 13.84
CA ALA A 42 -5.28 10.46 14.96
C ALA A 42 -3.85 10.94 14.65
N VAL A 43 -3.12 11.36 15.68
CA VAL A 43 -1.71 11.76 15.57
C VAL A 43 -0.85 10.80 16.39
N PRO A 44 0.13 10.11 15.78
CA PRO A 44 1.08 9.28 16.51
C PRO A 44 1.88 10.09 17.54
N TYR A 45 2.23 9.49 18.67
CA TYR A 45 2.95 10.17 19.75
C TYR A 45 4.26 10.84 19.32
N GLY A 46 5.04 10.19 18.46
CA GLY A 46 6.30 10.75 17.96
C GLY A 46 6.14 12.01 17.11
N LEU A 47 4.92 12.32 16.66
CA LEU A 47 4.59 13.51 15.86
C LEU A 47 3.67 14.49 16.61
N ARG A 48 3.34 14.19 17.87
CA ARG A 48 2.46 15.03 18.68
C ARG A 48 3.28 16.13 19.34
N ILE A 49 3.01 17.37 18.96
CA ILE A 49 3.54 18.56 19.60
C ILE A 49 2.75 18.76 20.90
N ARG A 50 3.45 18.72 22.04
CA ARG A 50 2.87 19.02 23.35
C ARG A 50 2.78 20.53 23.50
N ASN A 51 1.69 21.03 24.10
CA ASN A 51 1.51 22.45 24.36
C ASN A 51 2.64 22.97 25.27
N PRO A 52 3.54 23.83 24.78
CA PRO A 52 4.60 24.42 25.60
C PRO A 52 4.10 25.64 26.40
N PHE A 53 2.97 26.23 26.01
CA PHE A 53 2.40 27.46 26.58
C PHE A 53 1.30 27.16 27.60
N LYS A 54 1.55 26.23 28.53
CA LYS A 54 0.61 25.96 29.61
C LYS A 54 0.47 27.21 30.49
N SER A 55 -0.73 27.79 30.51
CA SER A 55 -1.09 28.95 31.31
C SER A 55 -2.17 28.56 32.32
N GLU A 56 -2.37 29.35 33.38
CA GLU A 56 -3.53 29.18 34.27
C GLU A 56 -4.85 29.51 33.56
N ASN A 57 -4.79 30.34 32.50
CA ASN A 57 -5.97 30.72 31.75
C ASN A 57 -6.45 29.58 30.82
N LYS A 58 -7.59 28.98 31.19
CA LYS A 58 -8.23 27.88 30.44
C LYS A 58 -8.47 28.20 28.97
N ARG A 59 -8.81 29.45 28.63
CA ARG A 59 -9.09 29.86 27.23
C ARG A 59 -7.81 29.88 26.39
N LEU A 60 -6.71 30.39 26.95
CA LEU A 60 -5.41 30.40 26.26
C LEU A 60 -4.88 28.97 26.06
N ASN A 61 -5.06 28.10 27.05
CA ASN A 61 -4.72 26.68 26.90
C ASN A 61 -5.49 26.01 25.76
N LEU A 62 -6.81 26.22 25.67
CA LEU A 62 -7.62 25.68 24.58
C LEU A 62 -7.15 26.15 23.19
N ILE A 63 -6.76 27.41 23.07
CA ILE A 63 -6.24 27.97 21.81
C ILE A 63 -4.88 27.34 21.49
N ALA A 64 -3.96 27.31 22.45
CA ALA A 64 -2.63 26.74 22.28
C ALA A 64 -2.69 25.24 21.96
N GLU A 65 -3.58 24.48 22.58
CA GLU A 65 -3.83 23.07 22.27
C GLU A 65 -4.36 22.89 20.85
N LYS A 66 -5.32 23.71 20.40
CA LYS A 66 -5.82 23.67 19.01
C LYS A 66 -4.69 23.94 18.01
N ILE A 67 -3.81 24.91 18.29
CA ILE A 67 -2.65 25.22 17.44
C ILE A 67 -1.69 24.02 17.41
N CYS A 68 -1.34 23.46 18.56
CA CYS A 68 -0.46 22.28 18.66
C CYS A 68 -1.05 21.07 17.93
N CYS A 69 -2.36 20.84 18.04
CA CYS A 69 -3.06 19.78 17.31
C CYS A 69 -2.98 19.98 15.80
N LYS A 70 -3.26 21.20 15.29
CA LYS A 70 -3.15 21.52 13.86
C LYS A 70 -1.71 21.35 13.35
N ALA A 71 -0.73 21.85 14.10
CA ALA A 71 0.68 21.71 13.75
C ALA A 71 1.10 20.23 13.73
N SER A 72 0.64 19.42 14.68
CA SER A 72 0.90 17.98 14.72
C SER A 72 0.28 17.24 13.52
N GLN A 73 -0.92 17.63 13.10
CA GLN A 73 -1.57 17.09 11.89
C GLN A 73 -0.80 17.47 10.61
N GLN A 74 -0.29 18.71 10.53
CA GLN A 74 0.56 19.15 9.43
C GLN A 74 1.88 18.36 9.39
N LEU A 75 2.52 18.14 10.55
CA LEU A 75 3.73 17.34 10.66
C LEU A 75 3.49 15.89 10.22
N ARG A 76 2.35 15.28 10.60
CA ARG A 76 1.92 13.96 10.09
C ARG A 76 1.82 13.96 8.57
N ASN A 77 1.16 14.97 7.98
CA ASN A 77 1.00 15.04 6.53
C ASN A 77 2.34 15.24 5.81
N HIS A 78 3.25 16.03 6.39
CA HIS A 78 4.61 16.19 5.89
C HIS A 78 5.41 14.88 5.98
N ALA A 79 5.30 14.16 7.09
CA ALA A 79 5.95 12.85 7.29
C ALA A 79 5.48 11.83 6.24
N ILE A 80 4.19 11.83 5.87
CA ILE A 80 3.67 11.00 4.77
C ILE A 80 4.35 11.35 3.44
N LYS A 81 4.39 12.64 3.09
CA LYS A 81 5.04 13.11 1.85
C LYS A 81 6.51 12.70 1.82
N ASN A 82 7.24 12.93 2.91
CA ASN A 82 8.64 12.55 3.04
C ASN A 82 8.85 11.03 2.91
N ALA A 83 7.95 10.22 3.49
CA ALA A 83 8.00 8.77 3.37
C ALA A 83 7.82 8.29 1.91
N TYR A 84 6.93 8.92 1.13
CA TYR A 84 6.79 8.66 -0.30
C TYR A 84 8.05 9.05 -1.09
N SER A 85 8.64 10.22 -0.81
CA SER A 85 9.92 10.63 -1.43
C SER A 85 11.06 9.67 -1.08
N LYS A 86 11.09 9.17 0.15
CA LYS A 86 12.06 8.15 0.58
C LYS A 86 11.83 6.82 -0.12
N GLN A 87 10.58 6.42 -0.34
CA GLN A 87 10.23 5.22 -1.10
C GLN A 87 10.70 5.30 -2.56
N SER A 88 10.53 6.45 -3.23
CA SER A 88 10.98 6.61 -4.62
C SER A 88 12.51 6.55 -4.70
N ALA A 89 13.22 7.22 -3.80
CA ALA A 89 14.68 7.16 -3.72
C ALA A 89 15.20 5.73 -3.44
N LEU A 90 14.54 4.98 -2.55
CA LEU A 90 14.89 3.58 -2.27
C LEU A 90 14.62 2.68 -3.47
N SER A 91 13.51 2.89 -4.19
CA SER A 91 13.19 2.13 -5.41
C SER A 91 14.25 2.33 -6.49
N TYR A 92 14.77 3.55 -6.64
CA TYR A 92 15.87 3.83 -7.57
C TYR A 92 17.15 3.09 -7.17
N LYS A 93 17.56 3.19 -5.89
CA LYS A 93 18.75 2.48 -5.37
C LYS A 93 18.63 0.96 -5.47
N LEU A 94 17.42 0.42 -5.30
CA LEU A 94 17.19 -1.02 -5.45
C LEU A 94 17.40 -1.50 -6.88
N ARG A 95 16.94 -0.74 -7.88
CA ARG A 95 17.18 -1.08 -9.29
C ARG A 95 18.68 -1.11 -9.61
N THR A 96 19.42 -0.10 -9.18
CA THR A 96 20.89 -0.06 -9.36
C THR A 96 21.58 -1.24 -8.68
N SER A 97 21.15 -1.59 -7.46
CA SER A 97 21.71 -2.73 -6.71
C SER A 97 21.32 -4.08 -7.32
N GLU A 98 20.14 -4.19 -7.93
CA GLU A 98 19.72 -5.37 -8.69
C GLU A 98 20.59 -5.55 -9.94
N GLU A 99 20.83 -4.46 -10.68
CA GLU A 99 21.76 -4.45 -11.83
C GLU A 99 23.20 -4.83 -11.44
N GLU A 100 23.67 -4.46 -10.25
CA GLU A 100 24.95 -4.93 -9.70
C GLU A 100 24.96 -6.44 -9.46
N ILE A 101 23.90 -7.00 -8.86
CA ILE A 101 23.75 -8.46 -8.67
C ILE A 101 23.73 -9.17 -10.02
N HIS A 102 23.01 -8.63 -11.01
CA HIS A 102 23.00 -9.15 -12.38
C HIS A 102 24.38 -9.16 -13.05
N ARG A 103 25.24 -8.18 -12.74
CA ARG A 103 26.62 -8.10 -13.26
C ARG A 103 27.57 -9.09 -12.58
N HIS A 104 27.44 -9.26 -11.27
CA HIS A 104 28.37 -10.10 -10.49
C HIS A 104 28.01 -11.60 -10.52
N VAL A 105 26.73 -11.96 -10.69
CA VAL A 105 26.29 -13.36 -10.74
C VAL A 105 26.00 -13.76 -12.19
N ARG A 106 26.95 -14.47 -12.81
CA ARG A 106 26.86 -14.88 -14.23
C ARG A 106 25.87 -16.01 -14.46
N ASP A 107 25.70 -16.90 -13.48
CA ASP A 107 24.75 -18.00 -13.59
C ASP A 107 23.32 -17.53 -13.27
N THR A 108 22.42 -17.77 -14.22
CA THR A 108 21.00 -17.42 -14.13
C THR A 108 20.30 -18.17 -13.01
N CYS A 109 20.62 -19.44 -12.76
CA CYS A 109 19.94 -20.25 -11.75
C CYS A 109 20.25 -19.77 -10.32
N THR A 110 21.53 -19.57 -10.00
CA THR A 110 21.95 -19.03 -8.70
C THR A 110 21.46 -17.61 -8.46
N ARG A 111 21.40 -16.78 -9.50
CA ARG A 111 20.84 -15.43 -9.43
C ARG A 111 19.35 -15.44 -9.11
N ASP A 112 18.55 -16.24 -9.81
CA ASP A 112 17.11 -16.29 -9.61
C ASP A 112 16.78 -16.84 -8.21
N ASN A 113 17.55 -17.83 -7.73
CA ASN A 113 17.47 -18.31 -6.35
C ASN A 113 17.81 -17.21 -5.33
N ALA A 114 18.83 -16.39 -5.58
CA ALA A 114 19.22 -15.29 -4.71
C ALA A 114 18.15 -14.19 -4.66
N LEU A 115 17.59 -13.80 -5.81
CA LEU A 115 16.49 -12.83 -5.91
C LEU A 115 15.22 -13.34 -5.23
N THR A 116 14.89 -14.62 -5.40
CA THR A 116 13.74 -15.24 -4.71
C THR A 116 13.94 -15.25 -3.20
N ALA A 117 15.15 -15.55 -2.71
CA ALA A 117 15.46 -15.50 -1.29
C ALA A 117 15.37 -14.07 -0.72
N LEU A 118 15.80 -13.06 -1.49
CA LEU A 118 15.67 -11.65 -1.13
C LEU A 118 14.20 -11.19 -1.07
N ASP A 119 13.37 -11.61 -2.02
CA ASP A 119 11.93 -11.33 -2.01
C ASP A 119 11.22 -11.98 -0.81
N LEU A 120 11.60 -13.21 -0.45
CA LEU A 120 11.10 -13.85 0.78
C LEU A 120 11.52 -13.10 2.05
N SER A 121 12.78 -12.63 2.12
CA SER A 121 13.28 -11.81 3.23
C SER A 121 12.51 -10.48 3.33
N TYR A 122 12.30 -9.82 2.19
CA TYR A 122 11.51 -8.59 2.09
C TYR A 122 10.07 -8.79 2.58
N LYS A 123 9.37 -9.81 2.09
CA LYS A 123 7.99 -10.14 2.49
C LYS A 123 7.90 -10.39 4.00
N ARG A 124 8.87 -11.09 4.57
CA ARG A 124 8.94 -11.36 6.02
C ARG A 124 9.12 -10.07 6.83
N GLU A 125 10.08 -9.22 6.46
CA GLU A 125 10.33 -7.95 7.16
C GLU A 125 9.14 -6.99 7.02
N LEU A 126 8.51 -6.94 5.84
CA LEU A 126 7.31 -6.15 5.61
C LEU A 126 6.16 -6.61 6.50
N HIS A 127 5.92 -7.93 6.58
CA HIS A 127 4.92 -8.50 7.47
C HIS A 127 5.19 -8.17 8.95
N ASN A 128 6.44 -8.31 9.40
CA ASN A 128 6.84 -7.98 10.77
C ASN A 128 6.65 -6.49 11.08
N SER A 129 7.01 -5.62 10.12
CA SER A 129 6.86 -4.17 10.25
C SER A 129 5.38 -3.79 10.35
N PHE A 130 4.52 -4.35 9.48
CA PHE A 130 3.07 -4.16 9.59
C PHE A 130 2.51 -4.64 10.93
N LYS A 131 2.93 -5.81 11.41
CA LYS A 131 2.49 -6.34 12.72
C LYS A 131 2.90 -5.44 13.89
N ARG A 132 4.05 -4.75 13.81
CA ARG A 132 4.46 -3.74 14.81
C ARG A 132 3.61 -2.49 14.71
N LYS A 133 3.39 -1.98 13.50
CA LYS A 133 2.58 -0.77 13.24
C LYS A 133 1.11 -0.94 13.61
N LEU A 134 0.55 -2.13 13.39
CA LEU A 134 -0.81 -2.45 13.82
C LEU A 134 -0.94 -2.41 15.35
N ARG A 135 0.05 -2.95 16.09
CA ARG A 135 0.10 -2.82 17.56
C ARG A 135 0.26 -1.37 18.03
N GLU A 136 1.01 -0.54 17.30
CA GLU A 136 1.11 0.90 17.58
C GLU A 136 -0.24 1.60 17.35
N LEU A 137 -0.97 1.22 16.30
CA LEU A 137 -2.29 1.74 16.00
C LEU A 137 -3.31 1.34 17.07
N ASP A 138 -3.33 0.08 17.48
CA ASP A 138 -4.20 -0.41 18.55
C ASP A 138 -3.97 0.39 19.84
N LYS A 139 -2.71 0.65 20.21
CA LYS A 139 -2.36 1.49 21.38
C LYS A 139 -2.85 2.93 21.27
N LEU A 140 -2.94 3.48 20.05
CA LEU A 140 -3.49 4.82 19.82
C LEU A 140 -5.02 4.79 19.93
N ILE A 141 -5.65 3.76 19.37
CA ILE A 141 -7.10 3.56 19.38
C ILE A 141 -7.63 3.32 20.80
N SER A 142 -7.00 2.44 21.59
CA SER A 142 -7.47 2.09 22.94
C SER A 142 -7.48 3.27 23.92
N LYS A 143 -6.83 4.39 23.58
CA LYS A 143 -6.78 5.59 24.43
C LYS A 143 -7.78 6.67 24.02
N ASP A 144 -8.40 6.53 22.85
CA ASP A 144 -9.42 7.43 22.35
C ASP A 144 -10.76 6.70 22.43
N THR A 145 -11.64 7.15 23.31
CA THR A 145 -12.94 6.50 23.61
C THR A 145 -13.77 6.30 22.35
N LEU A 146 -13.76 7.26 21.43
CA LEU A 146 -14.52 7.21 20.17
C LEU A 146 -13.93 6.21 19.17
N LEU A 147 -12.60 6.11 19.11
CA LEU A 147 -11.94 5.13 18.25
C LEU A 147 -12.05 3.71 18.82
N ASN A 148 -12.12 3.58 20.14
CA ASN A 148 -12.28 2.30 20.82
C ASN A 148 -13.64 1.67 20.49
N GLU A 149 -14.72 2.46 20.48
CA GLU A 149 -16.05 2.02 20.04
C GLU A 149 -16.06 1.55 18.57
N LEU A 150 -15.33 2.23 17.70
CA LEU A 150 -15.14 1.80 16.31
C LEU A 150 -14.36 0.47 16.21
N GLN A 151 -13.46 0.20 17.15
CA GLN A 151 -12.71 -1.07 17.20
C GLN A 151 -13.59 -2.24 17.61
N PHE A 152 -14.46 -2.05 18.61
CA PHE A 152 -15.43 -3.06 19.05
C PHE A 152 -16.46 -3.38 17.97
N SER A 153 -16.88 -2.39 17.18
CA SER A 153 -17.79 -2.59 16.05
C SER A 153 -17.13 -3.27 14.83
N GLY A 154 -15.81 -3.53 14.86
CA GLY A 154 -15.10 -4.22 13.79
C GLY A 154 -15.06 -3.43 12.48
N HIS A 155 -15.18 -2.11 12.53
CA HIS A 155 -15.38 -1.30 11.35
C HIS A 155 -14.19 -1.42 10.37
N PRO A 156 -14.40 -1.74 9.08
CA PRO A 156 -13.34 -2.03 8.12
C PRO A 156 -12.38 -0.85 7.92
N SER A 157 -12.87 0.37 8.13
CA SER A 157 -12.06 1.60 8.03
C SER A 157 -10.90 1.68 9.04
N LEU A 158 -10.78 0.80 10.04
CA LEU A 158 -9.65 0.82 10.98
C LEU A 158 -8.41 0.09 10.45
N THR A 159 -8.60 -0.96 9.65
CA THR A 159 -7.51 -1.86 9.27
C THR A 159 -7.44 -2.18 7.77
N GLU A 160 -8.31 -1.59 6.95
CA GLU A 160 -8.40 -1.87 5.51
C GLU A 160 -7.07 -1.78 4.74
N LYS A 161 -6.18 -0.87 5.15
CA LYS A 161 -4.87 -0.68 4.50
C LYS A 161 -3.80 -1.66 4.95
N PHE A 162 -4.06 -2.44 6.02
CA PHE A 162 -3.19 -3.52 6.45
C PHE A 162 -3.59 -4.84 5.76
N PRO A 163 -2.63 -5.76 5.54
CA PRO A 163 -2.95 -7.08 5.02
C PRO A 163 -3.99 -7.80 5.89
N LYS A 164 -5.05 -8.35 5.29
CA LYS A 164 -6.15 -9.06 6.00
C LYS A 164 -5.66 -10.16 6.96
N ASN A 165 -4.54 -10.81 6.63
CA ASN A 165 -3.93 -11.86 7.47
C ASN A 165 -3.35 -11.33 8.79
N LEU A 166 -3.21 -10.01 8.94
CA LEU A 166 -2.67 -9.34 10.13
C LEU A 166 -3.76 -8.67 10.97
N THR A 167 -4.97 -8.52 10.44
CA THR A 167 -6.05 -7.81 11.11
C THR A 167 -6.78 -8.76 12.04
N ARG A 168 -6.68 -8.50 13.35
CA ARG A 168 -7.28 -9.32 14.41
C ARG A 168 -8.77 -9.00 14.58
N THR A 169 -9.54 -9.00 13.51
CA THR A 169 -10.99 -8.78 13.51
C THR A 169 -11.65 -9.63 12.43
N SER A 170 -11.42 -10.93 12.53
CA SER A 170 -12.51 -11.88 12.58
C SER A 170 -11.90 -13.13 13.19
N GLN A 171 -12.45 -13.58 14.31
CA GLN A 171 -12.64 -15.01 14.43
C GLN A 171 -13.41 -15.39 13.16
N SER A 172 -12.70 -15.81 12.13
CA SER A 172 -13.28 -16.68 11.13
C SER A 172 -13.62 -17.95 11.90
N LYS A 173 -14.82 -17.95 12.53
CA LYS A 173 -15.67 -19.12 12.36
C LYS A 173 -15.57 -19.42 10.87
N ARG A 174 -15.09 -20.60 10.54
CA ARG A 174 -15.19 -21.15 9.20
C ARG A 174 -16.68 -21.23 8.89
N THR A 175 -17.27 -20.11 8.48
CA THR A 175 -18.58 -20.14 7.84
C THR A 175 -18.24 -20.64 6.46
N SER A 176 -18.63 -21.88 6.18
CA SER A 176 -18.69 -22.37 4.81
C SER A 176 -19.31 -21.25 3.96
N ASN A 177 -18.59 -20.81 2.92
CA ASN A 177 -19.15 -19.88 1.92
C ASN A 177 -20.19 -20.58 1.03
N VAL A 178 -20.39 -21.88 1.24
CA VAL A 178 -21.30 -22.74 0.51
C VAL A 178 -22.50 -22.98 1.41
N MET A 179 -23.61 -22.31 1.12
CA MET A 179 -24.90 -22.68 1.68
C MET A 179 -25.51 -23.76 0.78
N ASN A 180 -25.66 -24.96 1.34
CA ASN A 180 -26.35 -26.03 0.66
C ASN A 180 -27.86 -25.77 0.73
N LEU A 181 -28.48 -25.53 -0.42
CA LEU A 181 -29.92 -25.30 -0.55
C LEU A 181 -30.67 -26.56 -1.04
N SER A 182 -29.95 -27.67 -1.21
CA SER A 182 -30.54 -28.95 -1.62
C SER A 182 -30.79 -29.85 -0.43
N ASP A 183 -31.74 -30.78 -0.58
CA ASP A 183 -32.05 -31.80 0.44
C ASP A 183 -30.95 -32.88 0.56
N HIS A 184 -29.89 -32.78 -0.24
CA HIS A 184 -28.79 -33.72 -0.26
C HIS A 184 -27.68 -33.30 0.69
N THR A 185 -27.27 -34.17 1.62
CA THR A 185 -26.14 -33.87 2.53
C THR A 185 -24.82 -33.98 1.79
N LEU A 186 -24.15 -32.85 1.58
CA LEU A 186 -22.84 -32.81 0.92
C LEU A 186 -21.77 -33.50 1.78
N SER A 187 -20.91 -34.26 1.10
CA SER A 187 -19.71 -34.83 1.70
C SER A 187 -18.67 -33.73 1.94
N LYS A 188 -17.80 -33.94 2.94
CA LYS A 188 -16.70 -33.02 3.29
C LYS A 188 -15.80 -32.69 2.10
N HIS A 189 -15.62 -33.63 1.17
CA HIS A 189 -14.83 -33.41 -0.05
C HIS A 189 -15.56 -32.55 -1.08
N GLU A 190 -16.88 -32.64 -1.15
CA GLU A 190 -17.71 -31.83 -2.04
C GLU A 190 -17.81 -30.39 -1.52
N GLU A 191 -17.96 -30.22 -0.21
CA GLU A 191 -17.88 -28.91 0.45
C GLU A 191 -16.52 -28.23 0.19
N ASP A 192 -15.42 -28.97 0.32
CA ASP A 192 -14.06 -28.44 0.06
C ASP A 192 -13.90 -28.00 -1.41
N VAL A 193 -14.42 -28.77 -2.37
CA VAL A 193 -14.37 -28.44 -3.80
C VAL A 193 -15.19 -27.19 -4.11
N LEU A 194 -16.40 -27.09 -3.57
CA LEU A 194 -17.28 -25.92 -3.75
C LEU A 194 -16.69 -24.66 -3.09
N GLN A 195 -16.00 -24.82 -1.96
CA GLN A 195 -15.30 -23.72 -1.30
C GLN A 195 -14.07 -23.24 -2.09
N HIS A 196 -13.37 -24.16 -2.77
CA HIS A 196 -12.21 -23.85 -3.61
C HIS A 196 -12.59 -23.30 -5.00
N SER A 197 -13.70 -23.75 -5.60
CA SER A 197 -14.15 -23.27 -6.91
C SER A 197 -14.63 -21.81 -6.87
N LEU A 198 -15.23 -21.38 -5.76
CA LEU A 198 -15.59 -19.97 -5.51
C LEU A 198 -14.40 -19.07 -5.14
N THR A 199 -13.24 -19.65 -4.83
CA THR A 199 -11.98 -18.90 -4.65
C THR A 199 -11.20 -18.74 -5.96
N PHE A 200 -11.72 -19.22 -7.09
CA PHE A 200 -11.19 -19.00 -8.44
C PHE A 200 -11.51 -17.58 -8.98
N CYS A 201 -11.49 -16.56 -8.12
CA CYS A 201 -11.16 -15.21 -8.58
C CYS A 201 -9.62 -15.12 -8.56
N PRO A 202 -8.96 -14.58 -9.61
CA PRO A 202 -7.50 -14.52 -9.66
C PRO A 202 -6.97 -13.85 -8.39
N SER A 203 -6.41 -14.67 -7.52
CA SER A 203 -5.94 -14.34 -6.17
C SER A 203 -4.56 -13.69 -6.18
N ARG A 204 -4.21 -13.01 -7.28
CA ARG A 204 -3.09 -12.06 -7.26
C ARG A 204 -3.56 -10.90 -6.40
N LYS A 205 -3.14 -10.89 -5.14
CA LYS A 205 -3.27 -9.74 -4.23
C LYS A 205 -2.87 -8.50 -5.04
N LEU A 206 -3.85 -7.67 -5.41
CA LEU A 206 -3.59 -6.36 -6.02
C LEU A 206 -2.61 -5.66 -5.08
N ASP A 207 -1.45 -5.23 -5.59
CA ASP A 207 -0.58 -4.34 -4.83
C ASP A 207 -1.35 -3.01 -4.69
N PRO A 208 -1.93 -2.70 -3.51
CA PRO A 208 -2.76 -1.51 -3.38
C PRO A 208 -1.92 -0.25 -3.65
N VAL A 209 -0.61 -0.31 -3.43
CA VAL A 209 0.32 0.81 -3.67
C VAL A 209 0.57 0.97 -5.17
N GLY A 210 0.82 -0.13 -5.89
CA GLY A 210 0.95 -0.14 -7.35
C GLY A 210 -0.33 0.30 -8.05
N VAL A 211 -1.49 -0.14 -7.57
CA VAL A 211 -2.80 0.21 -8.12
C VAL A 211 -3.08 1.70 -7.95
N CYS A 212 -2.85 2.28 -6.77
CA CYS A 212 -2.97 3.72 -6.56
C CYS A 212 -2.02 4.55 -7.43
N HIS A 213 -0.86 4.01 -7.83
CA HIS A 213 0.05 4.70 -8.73
C HIS A 213 -0.41 4.64 -10.19
N VAL A 214 -1.01 3.52 -10.60
CA VAL A 214 -1.51 3.29 -11.96
C VAL A 214 -2.87 3.96 -12.18
N LEU A 215 -3.66 4.17 -11.13
CA LEU A 215 -5.02 4.70 -11.22
C LEU A 215 -5.11 6.07 -11.91
N PRO A 216 -4.27 7.07 -11.58
CA PRO A 216 -4.30 8.36 -12.27
C PRO A 216 -3.93 8.25 -13.76
N GLU A 217 -2.97 7.37 -14.09
CA GLU A 217 -2.62 7.11 -15.49
C GLU A 217 -3.71 6.35 -16.24
N PHE A 218 -4.42 5.46 -15.57
CA PHE A 218 -5.53 4.70 -16.12
C PHE A 218 -6.73 5.62 -16.38
N ILE A 219 -7.13 6.43 -15.39
CA ILE A 219 -8.18 7.45 -15.54
C ILE A 219 -7.83 8.37 -16.70
N ARG A 220 -6.59 8.86 -16.77
CA ARG A 220 -6.12 9.68 -17.91
C ARG A 220 -6.27 8.96 -19.25
N ARG A 221 -5.87 7.69 -19.37
CA ARG A 221 -6.02 6.91 -20.61
C ARG A 221 -7.48 6.75 -21.01
N VAL A 222 -8.37 6.51 -20.05
CA VAL A 222 -9.81 6.37 -20.29
C VAL A 222 -10.40 7.71 -20.76
N SER A 223 -10.08 8.82 -20.09
CA SER A 223 -10.53 10.17 -20.48
C SER A 223 -10.00 10.60 -21.84
N LEU A 224 -8.74 10.26 -22.18
CA LEU A 224 -8.20 10.54 -23.52
C LEU A 224 -8.89 9.70 -24.59
N LYS A 225 -9.12 8.40 -24.33
CA LYS A 225 -9.81 7.51 -25.27
C LYS A 225 -11.24 7.97 -25.53
N GLU A 226 -11.92 8.47 -24.50
CA GLU A 226 -13.22 9.11 -24.64
C GLU A 226 -13.14 10.40 -25.47
N TYR A 227 -12.20 11.29 -25.16
CA TYR A 227 -12.07 12.58 -25.82
C TYR A 227 -11.86 12.45 -27.33
N PHE A 228 -11.05 11.47 -27.77
CA PHE A 228 -10.79 11.22 -29.19
C PHE A 228 -11.83 10.31 -29.86
N LYS A 229 -12.81 9.78 -29.12
CA LYS A 229 -13.87 8.95 -29.68
C LYS A 229 -14.81 9.75 -30.59
N ASP A 230 -14.90 11.06 -30.38
CA ASP A 230 -15.65 11.99 -31.22
C ASP A 230 -14.90 12.32 -32.54
N GLU A 231 -13.60 12.02 -32.64
CA GLU A 231 -12.77 12.29 -33.83
C GLU A 231 -12.58 11.06 -34.75
N GLU A 232 -13.31 9.95 -34.54
CA GLU A 232 -13.26 8.74 -35.39
C GLU A 232 -13.88 8.92 -36.80
N GLN A 233 -13.94 10.14 -37.30
CA GLN A 233 -14.09 10.42 -38.73
C GLN A 233 -12.96 11.35 -39.20
N GLN A 234 -11.75 10.81 -39.39
CA GLN A 234 -10.99 10.98 -40.64
C GLN A 234 -9.57 10.39 -40.61
N THR A 235 -9.36 9.49 -41.57
CA THR A 235 -8.13 9.22 -42.34
C THR A 235 -6.96 8.46 -41.70
N ALA A 236 -6.72 7.30 -42.32
CA ALA A 236 -5.46 6.59 -42.36
C ALA A 236 -4.30 7.53 -42.76
N ARG A 237 -3.38 7.78 -41.83
CA ARG A 237 -1.98 8.12 -42.14
C ARG A 237 -1.08 7.51 -41.08
N THR A 238 -0.18 6.62 -41.52
CA THR A 238 0.93 6.09 -40.73
C THR A 238 1.80 7.22 -40.19
N PRO A 239 2.02 7.34 -38.86
CA PRO A 239 3.01 8.27 -38.35
C PRO A 239 4.33 7.55 -38.08
N THR A 240 5.40 8.15 -38.59
CA THR A 240 6.80 7.88 -38.21
C THR A 240 6.94 7.93 -36.69
N TYR A 241 7.34 6.81 -36.07
CA TYR A 241 7.51 6.71 -34.62
C TYR A 241 8.65 7.63 -34.14
N ARG A 242 8.28 8.77 -33.54
CA ARG A 242 9.14 9.51 -32.62
C ARG A 242 8.68 9.18 -31.19
N PRO A 243 9.58 8.82 -30.26
CA PRO A 243 9.17 8.62 -28.87
C PRO A 243 8.64 9.94 -28.31
N PRO A 244 7.38 10.03 -27.89
CA PRO A 244 6.81 11.29 -27.42
C PRO A 244 7.44 11.71 -26.09
N GLN A 245 7.82 12.98 -25.96
CA GLN A 245 7.95 13.61 -24.65
C GLN A 245 6.62 13.43 -23.92
N LYS A 246 6.65 12.89 -22.70
CA LYS A 246 5.44 12.59 -21.93
C LYS A 246 4.68 13.89 -21.63
N SER A 247 3.61 14.17 -22.38
CA SER A 247 2.69 15.26 -22.05
C SER A 247 1.77 14.81 -20.92
N ASN A 248 1.67 15.63 -19.87
CA ASN A 248 0.77 15.41 -18.73
C ASN A 248 -0.63 16.00 -18.98
N TRP A 249 -0.97 16.26 -20.24
CA TRP A 249 -2.25 16.88 -20.59
C TRP A 249 -3.41 15.88 -20.44
N THR A 250 -4.49 16.35 -19.83
CA THR A 250 -5.76 15.65 -19.65
C THR A 250 -6.90 16.62 -20.00
N PRO A 251 -7.95 16.20 -20.70
CA PRO A 251 -9.11 17.04 -20.99
C PRO A 251 -9.79 17.48 -19.68
N SER A 252 -10.45 18.65 -19.70
CA SER A 252 -11.18 19.18 -18.54
C SER A 252 -12.35 18.27 -18.15
N GLY A 253 -12.54 18.07 -16.84
CA GLY A 253 -13.64 17.26 -16.30
C GLY A 253 -15.03 17.79 -16.64
N GLY A 254 -16.05 16.94 -16.55
CA GLY A 254 -17.45 17.28 -16.81
C GLY A 254 -18.01 16.77 -18.14
N ARG A 255 -17.21 16.10 -18.98
CA ARG A 255 -17.69 15.50 -20.25
C ARG A 255 -18.41 14.17 -20.04
N ASN A 256 -18.01 13.38 -19.05
CA ASN A 256 -18.65 12.11 -18.73
C ASN A 256 -18.80 11.90 -17.23
N SER A 257 -20.05 12.03 -16.79
CA SER A 257 -20.42 11.89 -15.39
C SER A 257 -20.07 10.52 -14.78
N PHE A 258 -19.97 9.45 -15.57
CA PHE A 258 -19.60 8.12 -15.09
C PHE A 258 -18.09 8.01 -14.83
N ILE A 259 -17.26 8.56 -15.73
CA ILE A 259 -15.80 8.58 -15.58
C ILE A 259 -15.40 9.51 -14.44
N ASP A 260 -16.05 10.67 -14.32
CA ASP A 260 -15.81 11.62 -13.24
C ASP A 260 -16.23 11.04 -11.87
N LYS A 261 -17.36 10.32 -11.81
CA LYS A 261 -17.76 9.59 -10.60
C LYS A 261 -16.76 8.49 -10.24
N PHE A 262 -16.27 7.73 -11.22
CA PHE A 262 -15.25 6.71 -10.99
C PHE A 262 -13.92 7.31 -10.49
N ALA A 263 -13.51 8.44 -11.05
CA ALA A 263 -12.30 9.15 -10.61
C ALA A 263 -12.42 9.78 -9.22
N MET A 264 -13.63 10.17 -8.80
CA MET A 264 -13.93 10.75 -7.48
C MET A 264 -14.09 9.70 -6.38
N THR A 265 -14.50 8.48 -6.74
CA THR A 265 -14.76 7.38 -5.79
C THR A 265 -13.54 6.51 -5.51
N ALA A 266 -12.48 6.67 -6.30
CA ALA A 266 -11.23 5.92 -6.23
C ALA A 266 -10.13 6.66 -5.44
#